data_AF-A0A7S3F229-F1
#
_entry.id   AF-A0A7S3F229-F1
#
_cell.length_a   1.000
_cell.length_b   1.000
_cell.length_c   1.000
_cell.angle_alpha   90.00
_cell.angle_beta   90.00
_cell.angle_gamma   90.00
#
_symmetry.space_group_name_H-M   'P 1'
#
loop_
_entity.id
_entity.type
_entity.pdbx_description
1 polymer ?
#
loop_
_entity_poly.entity_id
_entity_poly.type
_entity_poly.pdbx_seq_one_letter_code
_entity_poly.pdbx_strand_id
1 'polypeptide(L)'
;PEAGAVIVKPEAGAVIAKAEAGAVMAKPEVGAVIAKPEVAVVIAKPAAGAVIAKPEAGAVIAKPEAGAVIAKPEAGAVIAKPEARAVIAKPEAGAVIAK
;
A
#
# COMPACT_ATOMS: atom_id res chain seq x y z
N PRO A 1 3.78 -14.53 -8.84
CA PRO A 1 3.29 -14.14 -10.18
C PRO A 1 4.34 -13.26 -10.83
N GLU A 2 4.82 -13.66 -12.01
CA GLU A 2 5.91 -12.99 -12.74
C GLU A 2 5.51 -11.56 -13.14
N ALA A 3 4.25 -11.37 -13.57
CA ALA A 3 3.63 -10.06 -13.71
C ALA A 3 2.11 -10.19 -13.60
N GLY A 4 1.44 -9.26 -12.91
CA GLY A 4 -0.03 -9.28 -12.88
C GLY A 4 -0.68 -8.26 -11.97
N ALA A 5 -2.01 -8.20 -12.04
CA ALA A 5 -2.83 -7.39 -11.15
C ALA A 5 -3.48 -8.28 -10.08
N VAL A 6 -3.20 -8.00 -8.80
CA VAL A 6 -3.88 -8.63 -7.67
C VAL A 6 -4.97 -7.69 -7.19
N ILE A 7 -6.23 -8.11 -7.22
CA ILE A 7 -7.37 -7.31 -6.77
C ILE A 7 -8.15 -8.08 -5.72
N VAL A 8 -8.27 -7.52 -4.52
CA VAL A 8 -8.93 -8.16 -3.38
C VAL A 8 -9.76 -7.18 -2.56
N LYS A 9 -10.92 -7.64 -2.10
CA LYS A 9 -11.89 -6.88 -1.30
C LYS A 9 -12.53 -7.76 -0.21
N PRO A 10 -11.76 -8.18 0.80
CA PRO A 10 -12.33 -8.98 1.87
C PRO A 10 -13.11 -8.10 2.85
N GLU A 11 -14.12 -8.66 3.51
CA GLU A 11 -14.84 -7.98 4.59
C GLU A 11 -13.92 -7.77 5.80
N ALA A 12 -13.18 -8.81 6.20
CA ALA A 12 -12.23 -8.74 7.30
C ALA A 12 -10.94 -9.51 7.03
N GLY A 13 -9.85 -9.08 7.68
CA GLY A 13 -8.60 -9.83 7.76
C GLY A 13 -7.41 -9.16 7.07
N ALA A 14 -6.38 -9.96 6.78
CA ALA A 14 -5.15 -9.47 6.18
C ALA A 14 -5.08 -9.83 4.68
N VAL A 15 -4.81 -8.83 3.86
CA VAL A 15 -4.38 -8.99 2.47
C VAL A 15 -2.86 -9.02 2.45
N ILE A 16 -2.27 -10.10 1.95
CA ILE A 16 -0.83 -10.24 1.77
C ILE A 16 -0.54 -10.48 0.29
N ALA A 17 0.23 -9.58 -0.33
CA ALA A 17 0.60 -9.67 -1.74
C ALA A 17 2.12 -9.61 -1.92
N LYS A 18 2.65 -10.59 -2.66
CA LYS A 18 4.03 -10.65 -3.15
C LYS A 18 4.00 -10.94 -4.65
N ALA A 19 4.64 -10.10 -5.44
CA ALA A 19 4.68 -10.19 -6.90
C ALA A 19 6.00 -9.58 -7.40
N GLU A 20 6.58 -10.10 -8.49
CA GLU A 20 7.74 -9.45 -9.11
C GLU A 20 7.30 -8.12 -9.73
N ALA A 21 6.31 -8.16 -10.64
CA ALA A 21 5.84 -6.95 -11.29
C ALA A 21 4.30 -6.79 -11.31
N GLY A 22 3.84 -5.53 -11.40
CA GLY A 22 2.48 -5.20 -11.78
C GLY A 22 1.74 -4.29 -10.80
N ALA A 23 0.55 -4.69 -10.37
CA ALA A 23 -0.30 -3.86 -9.51
C ALA A 23 -0.96 -4.66 -8.39
N VAL A 24 -1.04 -4.07 -7.20
CA VAL A 24 -1.78 -4.62 -6.05
C VAL A 24 -2.86 -3.64 -5.68
N MET A 25 -4.13 -4.04 -5.77
CA MET A 25 -5.27 -3.25 -5.32
C MET A 25 -6.02 -3.98 -4.21
N ALA A 26 -6.03 -3.39 -3.02
CA ALA A 26 -6.69 -3.95 -1.85
C ALA A 26 -7.68 -2.96 -1.23
N LYS A 27 -8.91 -3.41 -0.99
CA LYS A 27 -9.95 -2.61 -0.34
C LYS A 27 -10.69 -3.44 0.73
N PRO A 28 -10.05 -3.79 1.85
CA PRO A 28 -10.73 -4.50 2.93
C PRO A 28 -11.63 -3.53 3.72
N GLU A 29 -12.76 -4.00 4.28
CA GLU A 29 -13.50 -3.16 5.23
C GLU A 29 -12.72 -3.04 6.54
N VAL A 30 -12.28 -4.18 7.10
CA VAL A 30 -11.48 -4.19 8.33
C VAL A 30 -10.23 -5.04 8.18
N GLY A 31 -9.06 -4.46 8.47
CA GLY A 31 -7.82 -5.22 8.67
C GLY A 31 -6.60 -4.63 7.98
N ALA A 32 -5.67 -5.48 7.58
CA ALA A 32 -4.33 -5.05 7.16
C ALA A 32 -4.06 -5.33 5.68
N VAL A 33 -3.39 -4.42 5.00
CA VAL A 33 -2.83 -4.64 3.67
C VAL A 33 -1.32 -4.67 3.80
N ILE A 34 -0.70 -5.79 3.41
CA ILE A 34 0.75 -5.97 3.40
C ILE A 34 1.19 -6.29 1.96
N ALA A 35 1.95 -5.38 1.35
CA ALA A 35 2.45 -5.53 -0.01
C ALA A 35 3.98 -5.41 -0.05
N LYS A 36 4.64 -6.40 -0.66
CA LYS A 36 6.09 -6.41 -0.89
C LYS A 36 6.43 -6.87 -2.32
N PRO A 37 6.11 -6.08 -3.35
CA PRO A 37 6.50 -6.40 -4.71
C PRO A 37 7.89 -5.87 -5.07
N GLU A 38 8.51 -6.35 -6.14
CA GLU A 38 9.75 -5.73 -6.64
C GLU A 38 9.41 -4.44 -7.40
N VAL A 39 8.61 -4.53 -8.47
CA VAL A 39 8.22 -3.37 -9.30
C VAL A 39 6.71 -3.26 -9.39
N ALA A 40 6.08 -2.39 -8.60
CA ALA A 40 4.62 -2.29 -8.66
C ALA A 40 4.00 -0.96 -8.24
N VAL A 41 2.75 -0.81 -8.66
CA VAL A 41 1.81 0.15 -8.09
C VAL A 41 0.96 -0.54 -7.02
N VAL A 42 1.09 -0.11 -5.77
CA VAL A 42 0.28 -0.58 -4.64
C VAL A 42 -0.80 0.44 -4.33
N ILE A 43 -2.07 0.05 -4.42
CA ILE A 43 -3.24 0.86 -4.09
C ILE A 43 -4.00 0.19 -2.95
N ALA A 44 -4.03 0.82 -1.78
CA ALA A 44 -4.73 0.32 -0.61
C ALA A 44 -5.75 1.34 -0.10
N LYS A 45 -7.00 0.90 0.06
CA LYS A 45 -8.09 1.72 0.61
C LYS A 45 -8.91 0.93 1.64
N PRO A 46 -8.34 0.62 2.82
CA PRO A 46 -9.11 -0.04 3.88
C PRO A 46 -10.06 0.97 4.56
N ALA A 47 -11.26 0.56 4.96
CA ALA A 47 -12.10 1.44 5.79
C ALA A 47 -11.49 1.57 7.19
N ALA A 48 -11.12 0.44 7.82
CA ALA A 48 -10.41 0.42 9.09
C ALA A 48 -9.18 -0.51 9.05
N GLY A 49 -8.03 -0.04 9.55
CA GLY A 49 -6.88 -0.90 9.86
C GLY A 49 -5.52 -0.34 9.47
N ALA A 50 -4.68 -1.09 8.76
CA ALA A 50 -3.31 -0.67 8.47
C ALA A 50 -2.87 -0.99 7.05
N VAL A 51 -2.04 -0.13 6.46
CA VAL A 51 -1.38 -0.36 5.17
C VAL A 51 0.12 -0.40 5.40
N ILE A 52 0.77 -1.49 4.99
CA ILE A 52 2.22 -1.67 5.03
C ILE A 52 2.68 -2.01 3.61
N ALA A 53 3.39 -1.10 2.97
CA ALA A 53 3.91 -1.27 1.62
C ALA A 53 5.42 -1.06 1.57
N LYS A 54 6.13 -2.03 1.00
CA LYS A 54 7.59 -1.99 0.80
C LYS A 54 7.96 -2.52 -0.59
N PRO A 55 7.64 -1.78 -1.66
CA PRO A 55 8.12 -2.15 -2.99
C PRO A 55 9.60 -1.77 -3.18
N GLU A 56 10.34 -2.47 -4.02
CA GLU A 56 11.69 -2.01 -4.41
C GLU A 56 11.55 -0.76 -5.31
N ALA A 57 10.74 -0.85 -6.36
CA ALA A 57 10.43 0.27 -7.25
C ALA A 57 8.92 0.45 -7.48
N GLY A 58 8.48 1.70 -7.60
CA GLY A 58 7.15 2.04 -8.10
C GLY A 58 6.39 3.04 -7.24
N ALA A 59 5.10 2.82 -7.05
CA ALA A 59 4.24 3.80 -6.37
C ALA A 59 3.37 3.16 -5.30
N VAL A 60 3.24 3.82 -4.16
CA VAL A 60 2.32 3.45 -3.09
C VAL A 60 1.25 4.52 -2.95
N ILE A 61 -0.01 4.15 -3.10
CA ILE A 61 -1.18 5.00 -2.88
C ILE A 61 -2.02 4.39 -1.77
N ALA A 62 -2.02 5.02 -0.60
CA ALA A 62 -2.78 4.57 0.57
C ALA A 62 -3.81 5.63 0.98
N LYS A 63 -5.09 5.23 1.09
CA LYS A 63 -6.18 6.08 1.54
C LYS A 63 -7.08 5.35 2.54
N PRO A 64 -6.61 5.07 3.76
CA PRO A 64 -7.45 4.49 4.78
C PRO A 64 -8.40 5.54 5.39
N GLU A 65 -9.65 5.20 5.69
CA GLU A 65 -10.52 6.11 6.45
C GLU A 65 -10.02 6.21 7.90
N ALA A 66 -9.89 5.06 8.56
CA ALA A 66 -9.28 4.95 9.87
C ALA A 66 -8.10 3.97 9.80
N GLY A 67 -6.86 4.46 9.69
CA GLY A 67 -5.73 3.54 9.57
C GLY A 67 -4.32 4.10 9.66
N ALA A 68 -3.36 3.27 10.07
CA ALA A 68 -1.97 3.67 9.96
C ALA A 68 -1.45 3.34 8.55
N VAL A 69 -0.65 4.23 7.97
CA VAL A 69 0.05 3.96 6.71
C VAL A 69 1.54 3.90 6.97
N ILE A 70 2.19 2.80 6.60
CA ILE A 70 3.64 2.62 6.61
C ILE A 70 4.09 2.29 5.18
N ALA A 71 4.78 3.22 4.55
CA ALA A 71 5.30 3.05 3.19
C ALA A 71 6.82 3.26 3.18
N LYS A 72 7.56 2.28 2.68
CA LYS A 72 9.03 2.32 2.58
C LYS A 72 9.48 1.75 1.23
N PRO A 73 9.24 2.46 0.12
CA PRO A 73 9.79 2.05 -1.16
C PRO A 73 11.30 2.35 -1.24
N GLU A 74 12.08 1.58 -1.99
CA GLU A 74 13.48 1.98 -2.27
C GLU A 74 13.48 3.12 -3.31
N ALA A 75 12.76 2.95 -4.43
CA ALA A 75 12.60 3.95 -5.48
C ALA A 75 11.12 4.24 -5.80
N GLY A 76 10.76 5.52 -5.82
CA GLY A 76 9.52 6.01 -6.39
C GLY A 76 8.66 6.87 -5.45
N ALA A 77 7.34 6.77 -5.58
CA ALA A 77 6.43 7.75 -4.98
C ALA A 77 5.53 7.15 -3.90
N VAL A 78 5.35 7.89 -2.81
CA VAL A 78 4.36 7.58 -1.77
C VAL A 78 3.30 8.67 -1.75
N ILE A 79 2.04 8.29 -1.92
CA ILE A 79 0.86 9.14 -1.74
C ILE A 79 0.02 8.54 -0.61
N ALA A 80 -0.02 9.22 0.53
CA ALA A 80 -0.83 8.82 1.68
C ALA A 80 -1.86 9.91 2.00
N LYS A 81 -3.13 9.54 2.11
CA LYS A 81 -4.21 10.44 2.52
C LYS A 81 -5.15 9.75 3.50
N PRO A 82 -4.70 9.44 4.73
CA PRO A 82 -5.61 8.95 5.76
C PRO A 82 -6.57 10.06 6.23
N GLU A 83 -7.80 9.70 6.60
CA GLU A 83 -8.73 10.69 7.17
C GLU A 83 -8.50 10.92 8.66
N ALA A 84 -8.10 9.89 9.42
CA ALA A 84 -8.11 9.98 10.88
C ALA A 84 -6.86 9.44 11.62
N ARG A 85 -5.64 9.41 11.06
CA ARG A 85 -4.49 8.68 11.66
C ARG A 85 -3.08 9.10 11.15
N ALA A 86 -2.06 8.36 11.59
CA ALA A 86 -0.63 8.59 11.32
C ALA A 86 -0.13 8.01 9.98
N VAL A 87 0.77 8.75 9.34
CA VAL A 87 1.51 8.33 8.15
C VAL A 87 3.00 8.25 8.49
N ILE A 88 3.63 7.13 8.14
CA ILE A 88 5.08 6.96 8.12
C ILE A 88 5.48 6.62 6.69
N ALA A 89 6.07 7.57 5.99
CA ALA A 89 6.59 7.38 4.63
C ALA A 89 8.10 7.67 4.62
N LYS A 90 8.89 6.68 4.19
CA LYS A 90 10.35 6.78 4.09
C LYS A 90 10.84 6.13 2.79
N PRO A 91 10.70 6.81 1.63
CA PRO A 91 11.38 6.39 0.41
C PRO A 91 12.89 6.63 0.52
N GLU A 92 13.72 5.78 -0.07
CA GLU A 92 15.16 6.05 -0.21
C GLU A 92 15.43 7.04 -1.35
N ALA A 93 14.75 6.85 -2.48
CA ALA A 93 14.77 7.76 -3.62
C ALA A 93 13.34 8.05 -4.12
N GLY A 94 12.96 9.32 -4.15
CA GLY A 94 11.70 9.77 -4.75
C GLY A 94 10.89 10.72 -3.87
N ALA A 95 9.57 10.69 -4.01
CA ALA A 95 8.70 11.74 -3.46
C ALA A 95 7.69 11.19 -2.44
N VAL A 96 7.44 11.98 -1.40
CA VAL A 96 6.37 11.73 -0.43
C VAL A 96 5.35 12.85 -0.51
N ILE A 97 4.08 12.47 -0.70
CA ILE A 97 2.92 13.34 -0.58
C ILE A 97 2.03 12.73 0.50
N ALA A 98 2.00 13.36 1.66
CA ALA A 98 1.12 13.00 2.76
C ALA A 98 0.19 14.17 3.09
N LYS A 99 -1.11 13.90 3.25
CA LYS A 99 -2.09 14.86 3.79
C LYS A 99 -2.74 14.23 5.01
#